data_AF-A0A2I6QIR1-F1
#
_entry.id   AF-A0A2I6QIR1-F1
#
_cell.length_a   1.000
_cell.length_b   1.000
_cell.length_c   1.000
_cell.angle_alpha   90.00
_cell.angle_beta   90.00
_cell.angle_gamma   90.00
#
_symmetry.space_group_name_H-M   'P 1'
#
loop_
_entity.id
_entity.type
_entity.pdbx_description
1 polymer ?
#
loop_
_entity_poly.entity_id
_entity_poly.type
_entity_poly.pdbx_seq_one_letter_code
_entity_poly.pdbx_strand_id
1 'polypeptide(L)'
;MTLRITIFSLILCLGLLGVPTPLIQQRAAAGAKPITVKLYVDQLVCHHITNEEAIPLIGSNDRDEVYFKVHASSPKEGKTNERLPLFKDNDDYYEFTKDKRATKDRLGSWTNHDQAPVGAPILWSGTLQPGEHAEVLAFIGEQDNKDLKNIKMGLQFALAGLSKTIGKLNPVIKVALEGATAAASLMPENTKDDAIGAFHVSVRNNDGQLAAVFIAPKLMKFNGPITATTTFKENDNAIVDRLAEKGVASAAFKFEGTGAARYEGVVAAEVVEEVAPTRMYLGKEHDACKQPNLYVTAGEGPEVLVVWGSMGTVRVGNPRFSWLCPDGPREGYNDRDWTTAPEGTNFVIVKRAPAGSGGIDWYCFKEQSR
;
A
#
# COMPACT_ATOMS: atom_id res chain seq x y z
N MET A 1 -45.77 11.02 22.42
CA MET A 1 -45.33 10.03 21.41
C MET A 1 -43.82 9.86 21.59
N THR A 2 -43.44 8.88 22.41
CA THR A 2 -42.09 8.70 22.96
C THR A 2 -41.43 7.50 22.31
N LEU A 3 -40.40 7.74 21.50
CA LEU A 3 -39.68 6.71 20.75
C LEU A 3 -38.67 6.02 21.70
N ARG A 4 -39.07 4.85 22.24
CA ARG A 4 -38.15 3.91 22.90
C ARG A 4 -37.45 3.09 21.82
N ILE A 5 -36.19 3.42 21.51
CA ILE A 5 -35.32 2.55 20.73
C ILE A 5 -34.69 1.54 21.70
N THR A 6 -35.01 0.28 21.48
CA THR A 6 -34.59 -0.90 22.23
C THR A 6 -33.08 -1.16 22.12
N ILE A 7 -32.37 -0.94 23.22
CA ILE A 7 -30.95 -1.26 23.43
C ILE A 7 -30.67 -2.79 23.46
N PHE A 8 -31.71 -3.62 23.48
CA PHE A 8 -31.60 -5.07 23.69
C PHE A 8 -31.06 -5.89 22.50
N SER A 9 -31.13 -5.40 21.26
CA SER A 9 -30.64 -6.16 20.09
C SER A 9 -29.14 -6.04 19.80
N LEU A 10 -28.42 -5.11 20.44
CA LEU A 10 -26.97 -4.96 20.23
C LEU A 10 -26.15 -5.94 21.09
N ILE A 11 -26.72 -6.45 22.19
CA ILE A 11 -26.00 -7.30 23.16
C ILE A 11 -25.99 -8.78 22.71
N LEU A 12 -26.97 -9.22 21.91
CA LEU A 12 -27.08 -10.62 21.52
C LEU A 12 -26.09 -11.04 20.41
N CYS A 13 -25.62 -10.11 19.57
CA CYS A 13 -24.57 -10.41 18.57
C CYS A 13 -23.15 -10.40 19.15
N LEU A 14 -22.95 -9.96 20.40
CA LEU A 14 -21.66 -10.00 21.10
C LEU A 14 -21.40 -11.34 21.82
N GLY A 15 -22.42 -12.20 21.96
CA GLY A 15 -22.34 -13.48 22.66
C GLY A 15 -21.61 -14.62 21.92
N LEU A 16 -21.18 -14.40 20.67
CA LEU A 16 -20.40 -15.35 19.86
C LEU A 16 -18.93 -14.96 19.70
N LEU A 17 -18.52 -13.82 20.27
CA LEU A 17 -17.11 -13.44 20.37
C LEU A 17 -16.61 -13.95 21.72
N GLY A 18 -15.86 -15.06 21.69
CA GLY A 18 -15.33 -15.73 22.87
C GLY A 18 -14.80 -14.77 23.94
N VAL A 19 -15.23 -14.99 25.18
CA VAL A 19 -14.79 -14.23 26.35
C VAL A 19 -13.25 -14.29 26.43
N PRO A 20 -12.54 -13.15 26.48
CA PRO A 20 -11.09 -13.16 26.53
C PRO A 20 -10.62 -13.64 27.91
N THR A 21 -9.75 -14.65 27.91
CA THR A 21 -8.87 -15.00 29.02
C THR A 21 -8.05 -13.76 29.42
N PRO A 22 -7.83 -13.48 30.72
CA PRO A 22 -7.00 -12.36 31.15
C PRO A 22 -5.62 -12.41 30.49
N LEU A 23 -5.03 -11.23 30.25
CA LEU A 23 -3.63 -11.03 29.86
C LEU A 23 -2.71 -11.55 30.98
N ILE A 24 -2.64 -12.86 31.11
CA ILE A 24 -1.52 -13.53 31.73
C ILE A 24 -0.37 -13.25 30.78
N GLN A 25 0.72 -12.70 31.30
CA GLN A 25 1.99 -12.64 30.62
C GLN A 25 2.37 -14.08 30.28
N GLN A 26 1.89 -14.58 29.14
CA GLN A 26 2.20 -15.90 28.64
C GLN A 26 3.70 -15.92 28.49
N ARG A 27 4.38 -16.68 29.35
CA ARG A 27 5.74 -17.10 29.06
C ARG A 27 5.67 -17.69 27.66
N ALA A 28 6.44 -17.13 26.74
CA ALA A 28 6.54 -17.63 25.37
C ALA A 28 6.60 -19.15 25.45
N ALA A 29 5.65 -19.82 24.79
CA ALA A 29 5.62 -21.27 24.81
C ALA A 29 6.99 -21.78 24.35
N ALA A 30 7.54 -22.78 25.04
CA ALA A 30 8.81 -23.38 24.63
C ALA A 30 8.68 -23.83 23.16
N GLY A 31 9.43 -23.19 22.26
CA GLY A 31 9.34 -23.42 20.81
C GLY A 31 8.68 -22.31 19.98
N ALA A 32 8.24 -21.20 20.59
CA ALA A 32 7.76 -20.03 19.85
C ALA A 32 8.88 -19.44 18.97
N LYS A 33 8.58 -19.19 17.68
CA LYS A 33 9.56 -18.71 16.70
C LYS A 33 9.29 -17.27 16.29
N PRO A 34 10.34 -16.51 15.87
CA PRO A 34 10.15 -15.24 15.19
C PRO A 34 9.33 -15.45 13.91
N ILE A 35 8.55 -14.44 13.52
CA ILE A 35 7.86 -14.40 12.23
C ILE A 35 8.27 -13.14 11.48
N THR A 36 8.48 -13.25 10.17
CA THR A 36 8.64 -12.08 9.30
C THR A 36 7.28 -11.77 8.69
N VAL A 37 6.82 -10.54 8.84
CA VAL A 37 5.49 -10.10 8.45
C VAL A 37 5.62 -9.07 7.34
N LYS A 38 4.74 -9.16 6.34
CA LYS A 38 4.56 -8.14 5.32
C LYS A 38 3.12 -7.61 5.39
N LEU A 39 2.99 -6.30 5.61
CA LEU A 39 1.72 -5.58 5.60
C LEU A 39 1.65 -4.67 4.36
N TYR A 40 0.59 -4.80 3.56
CA TYR A 40 0.46 -4.12 2.28
C TYR A 40 -1.01 -3.85 1.91
N VAL A 41 -1.21 -3.02 0.90
CA VAL A 41 -2.52 -2.81 0.26
C VAL A 41 -2.62 -3.76 -0.93
N ASP A 42 -3.37 -4.85 -0.79
CA ASP A 42 -3.57 -5.86 -1.84
C ASP A 42 -4.26 -5.25 -3.05
N GLN A 43 -5.24 -4.39 -2.78
CA GLN A 43 -6.09 -3.80 -3.80
C GLN A 43 -6.52 -2.38 -3.44
N LEU A 44 -6.65 -1.53 -4.45
CA LEU A 44 -7.41 -0.29 -4.38
C LEU A 44 -8.21 -0.09 -5.67
N VAL A 45 -9.45 0.38 -5.53
CA VAL A 45 -10.36 0.72 -6.62
C VAL A 45 -10.90 2.12 -6.37
N CYS A 46 -10.88 2.97 -7.39
CA CYS A 46 -11.58 4.24 -7.39
C CYS A 46 -12.96 4.05 -8.06
N HIS A 47 -14.04 4.04 -7.30
CA HIS A 47 -15.41 3.86 -7.81
C HIS A 47 -16.01 5.15 -8.35
N HIS A 48 -15.52 6.28 -7.87
CA HIS A 48 -16.04 7.59 -8.24
C HIS A 48 -14.90 8.60 -8.13
N ILE A 49 -14.74 9.43 -9.16
CA ILE A 49 -13.85 10.59 -9.18
C ILE A 49 -14.75 11.81 -9.36
N THR A 50 -14.48 12.87 -8.60
CA THR A 50 -15.23 14.12 -8.71
C THR A 50 -15.04 14.69 -10.12
N ASN A 51 -16.13 14.92 -10.86
CA ASN A 51 -16.10 15.95 -11.91
C ASN A 51 -16.24 17.28 -11.17
N GLU A 52 -15.16 17.84 -10.65
CA GLU A 52 -15.18 19.22 -10.15
C GLU A 52 -15.67 20.11 -11.29
N GLU A 53 -16.88 20.67 -11.15
CA GLU A 53 -17.43 21.79 -11.93
C GLU A 53 -16.86 21.93 -13.36
N ALA A 54 -16.78 20.81 -14.08
CA ALA A 54 -16.35 20.85 -15.47
C ALA A 54 -17.49 21.58 -16.17
N ILE A 55 -17.21 22.83 -16.54
CA ILE A 55 -17.88 23.49 -17.64
C ILE A 55 -18.07 22.38 -18.68
N PRO A 56 -19.32 22.03 -19.07
CA PRO A 56 -19.66 20.77 -19.74
C PRO A 56 -19.11 20.63 -21.17
N LEU A 57 -18.02 21.32 -21.48
CA LEU A 57 -17.47 21.50 -22.81
C LEU A 57 -16.13 20.79 -23.03
N ILE A 58 -15.33 20.41 -22.01
CA ILE A 58 -14.02 19.77 -22.29
C ILE A 58 -13.61 18.77 -21.18
N GLY A 59 -13.84 17.48 -21.43
CA GLY A 59 -13.17 16.34 -20.76
C GLY A 59 -13.79 15.85 -19.44
N SER A 60 -14.12 14.56 -19.34
CA SER A 60 -14.34 13.89 -18.05
C SER A 60 -12.98 13.67 -17.39
N ASN A 61 -12.77 14.20 -16.18
CA ASN A 61 -11.60 13.81 -15.40
C ASN A 61 -11.84 12.39 -14.86
N ASP A 62 -11.33 11.38 -15.56
CA ASP A 62 -11.42 9.99 -15.17
C ASP A 62 -10.18 9.52 -14.41
N ARG A 63 -9.27 10.43 -14.05
CA ARG A 63 -7.98 10.15 -13.42
C ARG A 63 -7.90 10.79 -12.03
N ASP A 64 -7.27 10.07 -11.11
CA ASP A 64 -7.07 10.50 -9.72
C ASP A 64 -5.68 10.07 -9.22
N GLU A 65 -5.16 10.79 -8.24
CA GLU A 65 -3.74 10.81 -7.87
C GLU A 65 -3.60 10.63 -6.36
N VAL A 66 -3.26 9.41 -5.94
CA VAL A 66 -3.35 9.01 -4.53
C VAL A 66 -1.98 8.69 -3.96
N TYR A 67 -1.67 9.20 -2.78
CA TYR A 67 -0.50 8.76 -2.02
C TYR A 67 -0.92 8.17 -0.66
N PHE A 68 -0.01 7.38 -0.08
CA PHE A 68 -0.18 6.89 1.28
C PHE A 68 0.85 7.54 2.20
N LYS A 69 0.40 8.10 3.33
CA LYS A 69 1.28 8.49 4.42
C LYS A 69 1.22 7.41 5.49
N VAL A 70 2.33 6.72 5.72
CA VAL A 70 2.40 5.56 6.60
C VAL A 70 3.27 5.86 7.80
N HIS A 71 2.69 5.68 8.98
CA HIS A 71 3.39 5.73 10.26
C HIS A 71 3.40 4.34 10.86
N ALA A 72 4.59 3.76 11.02
CA ALA A 72 4.74 2.47 11.68
C ALA A 72 5.54 2.62 12.99
N SER A 73 5.25 1.76 13.95
CA SER A 73 5.98 1.64 15.21
C SER A 73 6.19 0.17 15.51
N SER A 74 7.46 -0.26 15.64
CA SER A 74 7.83 -1.62 16.04
C SER A 74 8.94 -1.60 17.11
N PRO A 75 9.11 -2.67 17.90
CA PRO A 75 10.15 -2.73 18.94
C PRO A 75 11.57 -2.57 18.40
N LYS A 76 11.85 -3.07 17.20
CA LYS A 76 13.20 -3.14 16.62
C LYS A 76 13.55 -1.94 15.76
N GLU A 77 12.65 -1.50 14.89
CA GLU A 77 12.90 -0.41 13.93
C GLU A 77 12.54 0.96 14.52
N GLY A 78 11.90 0.99 15.69
CA GLY A 78 11.40 2.22 16.27
C GLY A 78 10.23 2.76 15.45
N LYS A 79 10.20 4.08 15.26
CA LYS A 79 9.10 4.80 14.60
C LYS A 79 9.51 5.24 13.20
N THR A 80 8.72 4.89 12.19
CA THR A 80 8.92 5.34 10.81
C THR A 80 7.78 6.23 10.33
N ASN A 81 8.06 7.09 9.35
CA ASN A 81 7.10 7.98 8.73
C ASN A 81 7.43 8.14 7.24
N GLU A 82 6.71 7.42 6.39
CA GLU A 82 7.02 7.31 4.97
C GLU A 82 5.84 7.76 4.10
N ARG A 83 6.14 8.34 2.93
CA ARG A 83 5.16 8.57 1.86
C ARG A 83 5.34 7.48 0.81
N LEU A 84 4.25 6.87 0.35
CA LEU A 84 4.26 5.87 -0.71
C LEU A 84 3.49 6.38 -1.94
N PRO A 85 3.95 6.10 -3.17
CA PRO A 85 5.16 5.33 -3.49
C PRO A 85 6.43 6.08 -3.09
N LEU A 86 7.52 5.34 -2.83
CA LEU A 86 8.79 5.95 -2.45
C LEU A 86 9.43 6.59 -3.67
N PHE A 87 9.77 7.87 -3.55
CA PHE A 87 10.45 8.64 -4.59
C PHE A 87 11.46 9.59 -3.98
N LYS A 88 12.51 9.92 -4.75
CA LYS A 88 13.64 10.72 -4.26
C LYS A 88 13.22 12.08 -3.69
N ASP A 89 12.19 12.70 -4.26
CA ASP A 89 11.71 14.05 -3.90
C ASP A 89 10.39 14.05 -3.10
N ASN A 90 9.86 12.87 -2.74
CA ASN A 90 8.59 12.70 -1.99
C ASN A 90 7.36 13.38 -2.62
N ASP A 91 7.36 13.63 -3.93
CA ASP A 91 6.23 14.19 -4.67
C ASP A 91 5.44 13.15 -5.45
N ASP A 92 5.92 11.90 -5.53
CA ASP A 92 5.25 10.84 -6.30
C ASP A 92 3.92 10.37 -5.66
N TYR A 93 3.13 9.67 -6.49
CA TYR A 93 1.76 9.25 -6.21
C TYR A 93 1.39 8.05 -7.07
N TYR A 94 0.39 7.28 -6.63
CA TYR A 94 -0.24 6.23 -7.41
C TYR A 94 -1.33 6.83 -8.29
N GLU A 95 -1.33 6.46 -9.57
CA GLU A 95 -2.32 6.95 -10.52
C GLU A 95 -3.44 5.93 -10.74
N PHE A 96 -4.68 6.39 -10.53
CA PHE A 96 -5.89 5.62 -10.72
C PHE A 96 -6.74 6.23 -11.82
N THR A 97 -7.48 5.37 -12.51
CA THR A 97 -8.62 5.82 -13.30
C THR A 97 -9.90 5.25 -12.71
N LYS A 98 -11.04 5.88 -13.01
CA LYS A 98 -12.34 5.41 -12.53
C LYS A 98 -12.55 3.93 -12.89
N ASP A 99 -13.01 3.16 -11.91
CA ASP A 99 -13.28 1.73 -11.95
C ASP A 99 -12.03 0.85 -12.24
N LYS A 100 -10.84 1.44 -12.39
CA LYS A 100 -9.58 0.69 -12.49
C LYS A 100 -9.25 0.09 -11.13
N ARG A 101 -9.09 -1.22 -11.13
CA ARG A 101 -8.66 -2.00 -9.98
C ARG A 101 -7.16 -2.23 -10.06
N ALA A 102 -6.42 -1.67 -9.11
CA ALA A 102 -5.03 -2.05 -8.88
C ALA A 102 -4.99 -3.25 -7.93
N THR A 103 -4.22 -4.29 -8.28
CA THR A 103 -4.11 -5.54 -7.50
C THR A 103 -2.65 -5.96 -7.37
N LYS A 104 -2.21 -6.49 -6.22
CA LYS A 104 -0.80 -6.90 -6.05
C LYS A 104 -0.32 -7.92 -7.10
N ASP A 105 -1.23 -8.79 -7.56
CA ASP A 105 -0.90 -9.94 -8.41
C ASP A 105 -0.71 -9.56 -9.90
N ARG A 106 -1.00 -8.30 -10.27
CA ARG A 106 -0.90 -7.82 -11.65
C ARG A 106 0.17 -6.75 -11.77
N LEU A 107 1.33 -7.12 -12.32
CA LEU A 107 2.40 -6.17 -12.60
C LEU A 107 1.89 -5.02 -13.49
N GLY A 108 2.20 -3.78 -13.10
CA GLY A 108 1.73 -2.58 -13.80
C GLY A 108 0.27 -2.21 -13.55
N SER A 109 -0.44 -2.84 -12.62
CA SER A 109 -1.74 -2.31 -12.18
C SER A 109 -1.58 -1.14 -11.21
N TRP A 110 -0.48 -1.13 -10.44
CA TRP A 110 -0.05 -0.04 -9.58
C TRP A 110 1.03 0.75 -10.31
N THR A 111 0.65 1.93 -10.78
CA THR A 111 1.52 2.82 -11.57
C THR A 111 1.65 4.16 -10.88
N ASN A 112 2.77 4.83 -11.11
CA ASN A 112 2.96 6.22 -10.69
C ASN A 112 2.73 7.21 -11.84
N HIS A 113 3.06 8.49 -11.63
CA HIS A 113 2.85 9.56 -12.62
C HIS A 113 3.59 9.33 -13.95
N ASP A 114 4.78 8.71 -13.89
CA ASP A 114 5.57 8.30 -15.06
C ASP A 114 5.08 6.99 -15.71
N GLN A 115 3.95 6.47 -15.25
CA GLN A 115 3.42 5.15 -15.61
C GLN A 115 4.37 4.00 -15.24
N ALA A 116 5.28 4.22 -14.29
CA ALA A 116 6.21 3.21 -13.82
C ALA A 116 5.48 2.20 -12.92
N PRO A 117 5.68 0.88 -13.11
CA PRO A 117 5.04 -0.15 -12.32
C PRO A 117 5.66 -0.26 -10.91
N VAL A 118 5.22 0.60 -10.00
CA VAL A 118 5.73 0.70 -8.61
C VAL A 118 5.30 -0.45 -7.71
N GLY A 119 4.26 -1.20 -8.09
CA GLY A 119 3.74 -2.33 -7.32
C GLY A 119 2.84 -1.90 -6.15
N ALA A 120 2.27 -2.89 -5.45
CA ALA A 120 1.37 -2.64 -4.33
C ALA A 120 2.08 -1.92 -3.16
N PRO A 121 1.41 -0.94 -2.50
CA PRO A 121 1.99 -0.25 -1.35
C PRO A 121 2.37 -1.21 -0.21
N ILE A 122 3.64 -1.28 0.15
CA ILE A 122 4.12 -2.01 1.33
C ILE A 122 4.13 -1.06 2.53
N LEU A 123 3.10 -1.16 3.36
CA LEU A 123 2.89 -0.27 4.50
C LEU A 123 3.94 -0.51 5.59
N TRP A 124 4.23 -1.78 5.88
CA TRP A 124 5.28 -2.16 6.83
C TRP A 124 5.76 -3.58 6.55
N SER A 125 7.01 -3.86 6.90
CA SER A 125 7.56 -5.21 6.83
C SER A 125 8.69 -5.35 7.82
N GLY A 126 8.73 -6.44 8.56
CA GLY A 126 9.78 -6.67 9.55
C GLY A 126 9.60 -8.01 10.28
N THR A 127 10.58 -8.35 11.12
CA THR A 127 10.55 -9.57 11.93
C THR A 127 10.11 -9.26 13.35
N LEU A 128 9.10 -9.97 13.84
CA LEU A 128 8.59 -9.88 15.20
C LEU A 128 9.01 -11.11 16.00
N GLN A 129 9.63 -10.90 17.16
CA GLN A 129 9.84 -11.94 18.16
C GLN A 129 8.51 -12.36 18.80
N PRO A 130 8.41 -13.57 19.38
CA PRO A 130 7.22 -13.99 20.11
C PRO A 130 6.76 -12.94 21.14
N GLY A 131 5.49 -12.55 21.05
CA GLY A 131 4.87 -11.53 21.89
C GLY A 131 5.00 -10.09 21.38
N GLU A 132 5.94 -9.81 20.47
CA GLU A 132 6.10 -8.48 19.85
C GLU A 132 4.98 -8.17 18.86
N HIS A 133 4.72 -6.87 18.69
CA HIS A 133 3.73 -6.35 17.76
C HIS A 133 4.27 -5.10 17.05
N ALA A 134 3.74 -4.82 15.87
CA ALA A 134 3.93 -3.57 15.15
C ALA A 134 2.58 -2.88 14.95
N GLU A 135 2.57 -1.56 15.11
CA GLU A 135 1.40 -0.70 14.93
C GLU A 135 1.60 0.15 13.69
N VAL A 136 0.66 0.09 12.76
CA VAL A 136 0.77 0.77 11.47
C VAL A 136 -0.50 1.58 11.21
N LEU A 137 -0.32 2.90 11.15
CA LEU A 137 -1.36 3.84 10.76
C LEU A 137 -1.07 4.32 9.33
N ALA A 138 -2.02 4.08 8.44
CA ALA A 138 -1.94 4.55 7.06
C ALA A 138 -3.04 5.58 6.81
N PHE A 139 -2.64 6.70 6.23
CA PHE A 139 -3.51 7.73 5.72
C PHE A 139 -3.42 7.75 4.19
N ILE A 140 -4.55 7.97 3.53
CA ILE A 140 -4.70 8.02 2.09
C ILE A 140 -5.13 9.44 1.73
N GLY A 141 -4.39 10.11 0.84
CA GLY A 141 -4.69 11.47 0.40
C GLY A 141 -4.53 11.66 -1.10
N GLU A 142 -5.21 12.66 -1.64
CA GLU A 142 -5.11 13.12 -3.03
C GLU A 142 -3.94 14.10 -3.17
N GLN A 143 -3.22 14.09 -4.29
CA GLN A 143 -2.01 14.90 -4.46
C GLN A 143 -2.31 16.36 -4.88
N ASP A 144 -3.42 16.60 -5.58
CA ASP A 144 -3.64 17.79 -6.40
C ASP A 144 -4.38 18.95 -5.72
N ASN A 145 -4.81 18.80 -4.47
CA ASN A 145 -5.62 19.83 -3.81
C ASN A 145 -4.90 20.69 -2.77
N LYS A 146 -5.46 21.89 -2.55
CA LYS A 146 -4.91 22.99 -1.71
C LYS A 146 -5.63 23.16 -0.37
N ASP A 147 -6.64 22.35 -0.11
CA ASP A 147 -7.57 22.52 0.99
C ASP A 147 -7.49 21.31 1.91
N LEU A 148 -6.89 21.45 3.10
CA LEU A 148 -7.24 20.77 4.36
C LEU A 148 -6.16 21.02 5.44
N LYS A 149 -6.21 22.18 6.09
CA LYS A 149 -5.21 22.58 7.11
C LYS A 149 -5.27 21.87 8.48
N ASN A 150 -5.92 20.71 8.69
CA ASN A 150 -6.04 20.14 10.05
C ASN A 150 -6.23 18.59 10.15
N ILE A 151 -5.50 17.79 9.37
CA ILE A 151 -5.72 16.32 9.34
C ILE A 151 -5.38 15.62 10.66
N LYS A 152 -4.20 15.95 11.23
CA LYS A 152 -3.67 15.36 12.46
C LYS A 152 -4.67 15.41 13.63
N MET A 153 -5.28 16.58 13.86
CA MET A 153 -6.24 16.75 14.95
C MET A 153 -7.48 15.87 14.74
N GLY A 154 -8.03 15.85 13.51
CA GLY A 154 -9.22 15.05 13.19
C GLY A 154 -9.01 13.56 13.48
N LEU A 155 -7.84 13.03 13.10
CA LEU A 155 -7.48 11.64 13.36
C LEU A 155 -7.29 11.34 14.86
N GLN A 156 -6.61 12.22 15.59
CA GLN A 156 -6.45 12.08 17.04
C GLN A 156 -7.80 12.06 17.77
N PHE A 157 -8.74 12.93 17.37
CA PHE A 157 -10.09 12.93 17.92
C PHE A 157 -10.85 11.63 17.61
N ALA A 158 -10.74 11.12 16.37
CA ALA A 158 -11.38 9.88 15.95
C ALA A 158 -10.88 8.68 16.78
N LEU A 159 -9.56 8.56 16.95
CA LEU A 159 -8.92 7.49 17.70
C LEU A 159 -9.23 7.56 19.20
N ALA A 160 -9.26 8.76 19.77
CA ALA A 160 -9.69 8.95 21.16
C ALA A 160 -11.15 8.54 21.38
N GLY A 161 -12.04 8.85 20.43
CA GLY A 161 -13.44 8.42 20.45
C GLY A 161 -13.59 6.90 20.39
N LEU A 162 -12.83 6.24 19.52
CA LEU A 162 -12.79 4.78 19.43
C LEU A 162 -12.22 4.13 20.70
N SER A 163 -11.16 4.70 21.28
CA SER A 163 -10.57 4.22 22.55
C SER A 163 -11.58 4.23 23.69
N LYS A 164 -12.36 5.30 23.81
CA LYS A 164 -13.40 5.42 24.83
C LYS A 164 -14.56 4.42 24.65
N THR A 165 -14.89 4.08 23.40
CA THR A 165 -16.07 3.28 23.04
C THR A 165 -15.78 1.78 22.95
N ILE A 166 -14.66 1.40 22.33
CA ILE A 166 -14.30 0.01 22.00
C ILE A 166 -13.15 -0.50 22.88
N GLY A 167 -12.21 0.36 23.29
CA GLY A 167 -11.05 -0.03 24.10
C GLY A 167 -11.39 -0.60 25.48
N LYS A 168 -12.61 -0.34 25.99
CA LYS A 168 -13.09 -0.95 27.24
C LYS A 168 -13.50 -2.41 27.10
N LEU A 169 -13.75 -2.89 25.88
CA LEU A 169 -14.30 -4.22 25.61
C LEU A 169 -13.23 -5.25 25.25
N ASN A 170 -12.03 -4.81 24.83
CA ASN A 170 -10.96 -5.72 24.44
C ASN A 170 -9.57 -5.08 24.69
N PRO A 171 -8.74 -5.66 25.58
CA PRO A 171 -7.39 -5.17 25.88
C PRO A 171 -6.47 -5.09 24.65
N VAL A 172 -6.61 -6.01 23.70
CA VAL A 172 -5.82 -6.00 22.46
C VAL A 172 -6.19 -4.79 21.59
N ILE A 173 -7.48 -4.50 21.47
CA ILE A 173 -7.96 -3.31 20.74
C ILE A 173 -7.51 -2.03 21.46
N LYS A 174 -7.50 -2.03 22.79
CA LYS A 174 -6.99 -0.88 23.57
C LYS A 174 -5.54 -0.56 23.23
N VAL A 175 -4.66 -1.56 23.23
CA VAL A 175 -3.24 -1.40 22.87
C VAL A 175 -3.10 -0.88 21.43
N ALA A 176 -3.84 -1.47 20.49
CA ALA A 176 -3.86 -1.01 19.11
C ALA A 176 -4.33 0.47 18.99
N LEU A 177 -5.32 0.89 19.77
CA LEU A 177 -5.81 2.27 19.76
C LEU A 177 -4.84 3.27 20.41
N GLU A 178 -4.13 2.87 21.45
CA GLU A 178 -3.05 3.65 22.06
C GLU A 178 -1.88 3.82 21.07
N GLY A 179 -1.51 2.72 20.39
CA GLY A 179 -0.53 2.73 19.29
C GLY A 179 -0.94 3.65 18.15
N ALA A 180 -2.18 3.54 17.68
CA ALA A 180 -2.74 4.41 16.64
C ALA A 180 -2.68 5.89 17.05
N THR A 181 -3.02 6.21 18.31
CA THR A 181 -3.00 7.58 18.82
C THR A 181 -1.58 8.15 18.84
N ALA A 182 -0.61 7.33 19.26
CA ALA A 182 0.81 7.68 19.22
C ALA A 182 1.29 7.92 17.78
N ALA A 183 0.91 7.04 16.84
CA ALA A 183 1.23 7.19 15.42
C ALA A 183 0.61 8.47 14.83
N ALA A 184 -0.65 8.75 15.13
CA ALA A 184 -1.34 9.97 14.68
C ALA A 184 -0.68 11.25 15.20
N SER A 185 -0.10 11.23 16.40
CA SER A 185 0.62 12.39 16.96
C SER A 185 1.88 12.76 16.18
N LEU A 186 2.40 11.84 15.36
CA LEU A 186 3.58 12.02 14.53
C LEU A 186 3.24 12.53 13.13
N MET A 187 1.94 12.57 12.77
CA MET A 187 1.52 13.11 11.49
C MET A 187 1.82 14.61 11.42
N PRO A 188 2.22 15.14 10.25
CA PRO A 188 2.44 16.56 10.06
C PRO A 188 1.16 17.36 10.31
N GLU A 189 1.31 18.56 10.89
CA GLU A 189 0.18 19.42 11.27
C GLU A 189 -0.49 20.13 10.08
N ASN A 190 0.21 20.21 8.95
CA ASN A 190 -0.30 20.72 7.69
C ASN A 190 0.00 19.71 6.59
N THR A 191 -1.05 19.13 6.01
CA THR A 191 -1.03 18.65 4.64
C THR A 191 -1.82 19.68 3.85
N LYS A 192 -1.35 20.06 2.65
CA LYS A 192 -2.18 20.91 1.78
C LYS A 192 -3.29 20.11 1.12
N ASP A 193 -3.36 18.82 1.43
CA ASP A 193 -3.85 17.76 0.57
C ASP A 193 -5.21 17.23 1.07
N ASP A 194 -6.07 16.81 0.14
CA ASP A 194 -7.38 16.24 0.47
C ASP A 194 -7.28 14.85 1.09
N ALA A 195 -8.11 14.61 2.09
CA ALA A 195 -8.15 13.35 2.81
C ALA A 195 -9.14 12.40 2.15
N ILE A 196 -8.67 11.23 1.72
CA ILE A 196 -9.54 10.15 1.21
C ILE A 196 -9.99 9.26 2.35
N GLY A 197 -9.08 8.89 3.25
CA GLY A 197 -9.37 7.98 4.34
C GLY A 197 -8.16 7.62 5.18
N ALA A 198 -8.39 6.84 6.23
CA ALA A 198 -7.33 6.31 7.05
C ALA A 198 -7.72 4.95 7.60
N PHE A 199 -6.73 4.10 7.87
CA PHE A 199 -6.93 2.84 8.56
C PHE A 199 -5.73 2.53 9.43
N HIS A 200 -5.96 1.70 10.45
CA HIS A 200 -4.93 1.27 11.36
C HIS A 200 -4.88 -0.26 11.41
N VAL A 201 -3.66 -0.79 11.45
CA VAL A 201 -3.41 -2.23 11.56
C VAL A 201 -2.40 -2.48 12.67
N SER A 202 -2.81 -3.32 13.63
CA SER A 202 -1.90 -3.92 14.62
C SER A 202 -1.59 -5.33 14.17
N VAL A 203 -0.31 -5.67 14.00
CA VAL A 203 0.15 -7.05 13.72
C VAL A 203 1.00 -7.55 14.86
N ARG A 204 0.79 -8.79 15.29
CA ARG A 204 1.45 -9.38 16.45
C ARG A 204 1.92 -10.79 16.16
N ASN A 205 3.09 -11.14 16.68
CA ASN A 205 3.53 -12.52 16.79
C ASN A 205 2.94 -13.15 18.07
N ASN A 206 1.92 -13.98 17.91
CA ASN A 206 1.32 -14.77 18.97
C ASN A 206 1.93 -16.18 18.96
N ASP A 207 3.10 -16.33 19.60
CA ASP A 207 3.83 -17.60 19.73
C ASP A 207 4.13 -18.34 18.41
N GLY A 208 4.56 -17.60 17.39
CA GLY A 208 4.87 -18.11 16.05
C GLY A 208 3.72 -18.01 15.06
N GLN A 209 2.57 -17.45 15.47
CA GLN A 209 1.41 -17.23 14.60
C GLN A 209 1.13 -15.73 14.43
N LEU A 210 0.74 -15.32 13.22
CA LEU A 210 0.33 -13.95 12.96
C LEU A 210 -1.08 -13.71 13.51
N ALA A 211 -1.21 -12.72 14.38
CA ALA A 211 -2.48 -12.12 14.75
C ALA A 211 -2.55 -10.69 14.22
N ALA A 212 -3.64 -10.31 13.57
CA ALA A 212 -3.81 -8.96 12.99
C ALA A 212 -5.15 -8.35 13.39
N VAL A 213 -5.16 -7.06 13.73
CA VAL A 213 -6.34 -6.28 14.07
C VAL A 213 -6.44 -5.08 13.14
N PHE A 214 -7.52 -5.01 12.38
CA PHE A 214 -7.80 -3.98 11.39
C PHE A 214 -8.88 -3.02 11.91
N ILE A 215 -8.55 -1.73 12.00
CA ILE A 215 -9.40 -0.68 12.57
C ILE A 215 -9.67 0.40 11.51
N ALA A 216 -10.96 0.69 11.31
CA ALA A 216 -11.44 1.80 10.49
C ALA A 216 -11.79 3.00 11.41
N PRO A 217 -10.97 4.07 11.47
CA PRO A 217 -11.36 5.32 12.12
C PRO A 217 -12.57 5.92 11.41
N LYS A 218 -13.75 5.81 12.04
CA LYS A 218 -15.05 6.07 11.41
C LYS A 218 -15.32 7.53 11.03
N LEU A 219 -14.62 8.52 11.57
CA LEU A 219 -14.98 9.91 11.31
C LEU A 219 -13.81 10.85 11.60
N MET A 220 -13.27 11.49 10.56
CA MET A 220 -12.35 12.61 10.70
C MET A 220 -13.11 13.88 10.34
N LYS A 221 -13.45 14.70 11.34
CA LYS A 221 -14.02 16.04 11.12
C LYS A 221 -12.90 17.06 11.13
N PHE A 222 -12.79 17.83 10.07
CA PHE A 222 -11.88 18.98 10.01
C PHE A 222 -12.64 20.26 10.35
N ASN A 223 -11.98 21.22 10.99
CA ASN A 223 -12.59 22.52 11.32
C ASN A 223 -12.91 23.27 10.01
N GLY A 224 -14.19 23.34 9.65
CA GLY A 224 -14.68 23.97 8.42
C GLY A 224 -16.17 23.66 8.17
N PRO A 225 -16.83 24.29 7.18
CA PRO A 225 -18.28 24.22 6.99
C PRO A 225 -18.80 22.86 6.57
N ILE A 226 -18.06 22.09 5.77
CA ILE A 226 -18.48 20.78 5.26
C ILE A 226 -17.24 19.93 4.95
N THR A 227 -17.15 18.76 5.58
CA THR A 227 -16.77 17.44 5.03
C THR A 227 -16.06 16.60 6.10
N ALA A 228 -16.53 15.38 6.26
CA ALA A 228 -15.97 14.41 7.19
C ALA A 228 -15.45 13.24 6.37
N THR A 229 -14.19 12.87 6.57
CA THR A 229 -13.69 11.62 5.99
C THR A 229 -14.27 10.45 6.77
N THR A 230 -14.81 9.48 6.05
CA THR A 230 -15.45 8.32 6.67
C THR A 230 -14.81 7.06 6.13
N THR A 231 -14.22 6.27 7.03
CA THR A 231 -13.71 4.94 6.69
C THR A 231 -14.60 3.88 7.32
N PHE A 232 -15.09 2.95 6.51
CA PHE A 232 -15.88 1.81 6.95
C PHE A 232 -15.14 0.53 6.69
N LYS A 233 -15.08 -0.37 7.68
CA LYS A 233 -14.65 -1.75 7.45
C LYS A 233 -15.81 -2.51 6.81
N GLU A 234 -15.56 -3.14 5.67
CA GLU A 234 -16.49 -4.08 5.05
C GLU A 234 -16.31 -5.47 5.67
N ASN A 235 -17.43 -6.13 5.95
CA ASN A 235 -17.42 -7.48 6.50
C ASN A 235 -17.59 -8.56 5.42
N ASP A 236 -18.13 -8.20 4.25
CA ASP A 236 -18.48 -9.12 3.17
C ASP A 236 -17.74 -8.71 1.89
N ASN A 237 -16.50 -9.17 1.73
CA ASN A 237 -15.69 -8.85 0.55
C ASN A 237 -14.99 -10.12 0.03
N ALA A 238 -15.30 -10.52 -1.21
CA ALA A 238 -14.81 -11.77 -1.80
C ALA A 238 -13.27 -11.86 -1.89
N ILE A 239 -12.57 -10.72 -1.94
CA ILE A 239 -11.11 -10.70 -1.94
C ILE A 239 -10.57 -11.06 -0.56
N VAL A 240 -11.22 -10.61 0.51
CA VAL A 240 -10.86 -10.96 1.90
C VAL A 240 -11.03 -12.46 2.11
N ASP A 241 -12.13 -13.04 1.62
CA ASP A 241 -12.36 -14.49 1.70
C ASP A 241 -11.28 -15.29 0.96
N ARG A 242 -10.98 -14.88 -0.29
CA ARG A 242 -9.89 -15.48 -1.10
C ARG A 242 -8.53 -15.40 -0.42
N LEU A 243 -8.24 -14.31 0.28
CA LEU A 243 -6.97 -14.14 1.01
C LEU A 243 -6.96 -15.02 2.26
N ALA A 244 -8.08 -15.15 2.96
CA ALA A 244 -8.20 -16.03 4.12
C ALA A 244 -7.95 -17.51 3.76
N GLU A 245 -8.41 -17.97 2.59
CA GLU A 245 -8.10 -19.32 2.07
C GLU A 245 -6.60 -19.58 1.90
N LYS A 246 -5.79 -18.53 1.72
CA LYS A 246 -4.33 -18.59 1.62
C LYS A 246 -3.62 -18.36 2.95
N GLY A 247 -4.36 -18.26 4.06
CA GLY A 247 -3.81 -17.93 5.37
C GLY A 247 -3.35 -16.48 5.52
N VAL A 248 -3.82 -15.58 4.66
CA VAL A 248 -3.50 -14.14 4.70
C VAL A 248 -4.57 -13.41 5.53
N ALA A 249 -4.14 -12.74 6.60
CA ALA A 249 -5.03 -11.92 7.40
C ALA A 249 -5.34 -10.62 6.65
N SER A 250 -6.62 -10.29 6.43
CA SER A 250 -6.98 -9.11 5.63
C SER A 250 -8.28 -8.45 6.08
N ALA A 251 -8.49 -7.22 5.62
CA ALA A 251 -9.73 -6.48 5.78
C ALA A 251 -9.96 -5.55 4.59
N ALA A 252 -11.23 -5.41 4.21
CA ALA A 252 -11.66 -4.46 3.20
C ALA A 252 -12.19 -3.18 3.85
N PHE A 253 -11.97 -2.05 3.19
CA PHE A 253 -12.33 -0.73 3.66
C PHE A 253 -12.97 0.09 2.53
N LYS A 254 -14.07 0.77 2.83
CA LYS A 254 -14.58 1.88 2.02
C LYS A 254 -14.05 3.19 2.56
N PHE A 255 -13.55 4.03 1.66
CA PHE A 255 -13.10 5.37 1.97
C PHE A 255 -13.98 6.39 1.27
N GLU A 256 -14.60 7.25 2.07
CA GLU A 256 -15.38 8.38 1.60
C GLU A 256 -14.62 9.64 2.01
N GLY A 257 -13.94 10.23 1.03
CA GLY A 257 -13.08 11.39 1.20
C GLY A 257 -13.84 12.67 1.56
N THR A 258 -13.09 13.76 1.72
CA THR A 258 -13.66 15.12 1.80
C THR A 258 -14.24 15.58 0.47
N GLY A 259 -13.74 15.06 -0.66
CA GLY A 259 -14.34 15.21 -1.99
C GLY A 259 -15.48 14.22 -2.28
N ALA A 260 -15.94 14.19 -3.54
CA ALA A 260 -16.87 13.15 -4.00
C ALA A 260 -16.16 11.85 -4.39
N ALA A 261 -14.83 11.78 -4.28
CA ALA A 261 -14.09 10.57 -4.57
C ALA A 261 -14.47 9.43 -3.63
N ARG A 262 -14.62 8.22 -4.16
CA ARG A 262 -15.03 7.03 -3.39
C ARG A 262 -14.10 5.88 -3.73
N TYR A 263 -13.49 5.31 -2.69
CA TYR A 263 -12.52 4.25 -2.84
C TYR A 263 -12.90 3.00 -2.06
N GLU A 264 -12.47 1.86 -2.56
CA GLU A 264 -12.48 0.59 -1.85
C GLU A 264 -11.07 0.01 -1.86
N GLY A 265 -10.54 -0.32 -0.69
CA GLY A 265 -9.21 -0.91 -0.55
C GLY A 265 -9.21 -2.17 0.29
N VAL A 266 -8.37 -3.12 -0.06
CA VAL A 266 -8.12 -4.34 0.72
C VAL A 266 -6.71 -4.27 1.28
N VAL A 267 -6.59 -4.35 2.60
CA VAL A 267 -5.32 -4.35 3.33
C VAL A 267 -5.06 -5.75 3.84
N ALA A 268 -3.84 -6.23 3.69
CA ALA A 268 -3.47 -7.61 3.97
C ALA A 268 -2.13 -7.70 4.71
N ALA A 269 -2.05 -8.67 5.62
CA ALA A 269 -0.88 -9.04 6.39
C ALA A 269 -0.62 -10.54 6.22
N GLU A 270 0.60 -10.91 5.87
CA GLU A 270 1.00 -12.31 5.72
C GLU A 270 2.37 -12.58 6.35
N VAL A 271 2.59 -13.83 6.77
CA VAL A 271 3.92 -14.30 7.16
C VAL A 271 4.70 -14.65 5.89
N VAL A 272 5.89 -14.10 5.76
CA VAL A 272 6.79 -14.32 4.63
C VAL A 272 8.10 -14.93 5.11
N GLU A 273 8.83 -15.58 4.22
CA GLU A 273 10.18 -16.09 4.53
C GLU A 273 11.18 -14.94 4.61
N GLU A 274 11.08 -13.98 3.69
CA GLU A 274 11.99 -12.84 3.58
C GLU A 274 11.25 -11.51 3.41
N VAL A 275 11.83 -10.45 3.96
CA VAL A 275 11.36 -9.08 3.71
C VAL A 275 11.72 -8.72 2.28
N ALA A 276 10.70 -8.59 1.42
CA ALA A 276 10.90 -8.02 0.09
C ALA A 276 11.45 -6.59 0.24
N PRO A 277 12.53 -6.23 -0.47
CA PRO A 277 13.07 -4.88 -0.38
C PRO A 277 12.05 -3.86 -0.86
N THR A 278 12.05 -2.69 -0.22
CA THR A 278 11.27 -1.57 -0.72
C THR A 278 11.94 -0.97 -1.93
N ARG A 279 11.14 -0.58 -2.92
CA ARG A 279 11.61 0.04 -4.15
C ARG A 279 11.36 1.53 -4.12
N MET A 280 12.42 2.31 -4.28
CA MET A 280 12.34 3.74 -4.56
C MET A 280 12.50 3.96 -6.06
N TYR A 281 11.53 4.60 -6.69
CA TYR A 281 11.62 4.93 -8.11
C TYR A 281 12.64 6.07 -8.31
N LEU A 282 13.51 5.92 -9.31
CA LEU A 282 14.59 6.87 -9.59
C LEU A 282 14.40 7.65 -10.89
N GLY A 283 13.72 7.03 -11.87
CA GLY A 283 13.49 7.60 -13.18
C GLY A 283 13.29 6.54 -14.25
N LYS A 284 13.22 7.00 -15.50
CA LYS A 284 12.94 6.19 -16.68
C LYS A 284 13.98 6.44 -17.77
N GLU A 285 14.43 5.36 -18.40
CA GLU A 285 15.24 5.42 -19.63
C GLU A 285 14.49 4.81 -20.81
N HIS A 286 14.91 5.16 -22.02
CA HIS A 286 14.27 4.76 -23.25
C HIS A 286 15.28 4.24 -24.28
N ASP A 287 14.97 3.08 -24.87
CA ASP A 287 15.73 2.48 -25.95
C ASP A 287 14.79 1.90 -27.02
N ALA A 288 15.37 1.30 -28.07
CA ALA A 288 14.62 0.67 -29.13
C ALA A 288 15.20 -0.69 -29.53
N CYS A 289 14.34 -1.69 -29.61
CA CYS A 289 14.62 -2.99 -30.20
C CYS A 289 13.45 -3.40 -31.09
N LYS A 290 13.70 -3.54 -32.39
CA LYS A 290 12.67 -3.90 -33.38
C LYS A 290 12.37 -5.39 -33.44
N GLN A 291 13.03 -6.21 -32.63
CA GLN A 291 12.88 -7.67 -32.64
C GLN A 291 11.87 -8.16 -31.60
N PRO A 292 11.21 -9.31 -31.80
CA PRO A 292 10.20 -9.81 -30.86
C PRO A 292 10.75 -10.12 -29.47
N ASN A 293 12.02 -10.51 -29.41
CA ASN A 293 12.70 -10.93 -28.20
C ASN A 293 13.74 -9.88 -27.80
N LEU A 294 13.76 -9.53 -26.53
CA LEU A 294 14.82 -8.75 -25.88
C LEU A 294 15.44 -9.62 -24.79
N TYR A 295 16.75 -9.78 -24.81
CA TYR A 295 17.48 -10.48 -23.77
C TYR A 295 18.27 -9.46 -22.95
N VAL A 296 18.06 -9.43 -21.63
CA VAL A 296 18.71 -8.47 -20.74
C VAL A 296 19.72 -9.19 -19.86
N THR A 297 20.95 -8.66 -19.80
CA THR A 297 22.03 -9.24 -18.98
C THR A 297 22.64 -8.19 -18.07
N ALA A 298 22.50 -8.45 -16.78
CA ALA A 298 22.82 -7.52 -15.71
C ALA A 298 24.11 -7.89 -14.94
N GLY A 299 25.14 -8.29 -15.67
CA GLY A 299 26.38 -8.84 -15.11
C GLY A 299 26.34 -10.36 -15.01
N GLU A 300 26.70 -10.92 -13.85
CA GLU A 300 26.80 -12.37 -13.60
C GLU A 300 25.44 -13.09 -13.41
N GLY A 301 24.32 -12.35 -13.43
CA GLY A 301 22.99 -12.91 -13.27
C GLY A 301 22.47 -13.64 -14.52
N PRO A 302 21.39 -14.42 -14.39
CA PRO A 302 20.76 -15.07 -15.54
C PRO A 302 20.23 -14.03 -16.52
N GLU A 303 20.31 -14.36 -17.81
CA GLU A 303 19.72 -13.54 -18.87
C GLU A 303 18.20 -13.59 -18.78
N VAL A 304 17.55 -12.42 -18.89
CA VAL A 304 16.09 -12.29 -18.81
C VAL A 304 15.53 -12.03 -20.20
N LEU A 305 14.66 -12.92 -20.68
CA LEU A 305 13.92 -12.75 -21.93
C LEU A 305 12.65 -11.91 -21.69
N VAL A 306 12.46 -10.89 -22.51
CA VAL A 306 11.28 -10.01 -22.51
C VAL A 306 10.77 -9.90 -23.93
N VAL A 307 9.52 -10.31 -24.15
CA VAL A 307 8.88 -10.32 -25.47
C VAL A 307 8.00 -9.09 -25.67
N TRP A 308 7.62 -8.78 -26.90
CA TRP A 308 6.71 -7.66 -27.19
C TRP A 308 5.45 -7.64 -26.31
N GLY A 309 5.08 -6.44 -25.89
CA GLY A 309 3.90 -6.20 -25.05
C GLY A 309 4.00 -6.76 -23.63
N SER A 310 5.14 -7.33 -23.24
CA SER A 310 5.37 -7.89 -21.91
C SER A 310 6.28 -7.00 -21.05
N MET A 311 6.34 -7.33 -19.77
CA MET A 311 7.25 -6.72 -18.80
C MET A 311 8.13 -7.79 -18.16
N GLY A 312 9.37 -7.42 -17.85
CA GLY A 312 10.34 -8.25 -17.13
C GLY A 312 10.98 -7.47 -15.99
N THR A 313 11.53 -8.19 -15.01
CA THR A 313 12.24 -7.60 -13.87
C THR A 313 13.68 -8.08 -13.86
N VAL A 314 14.62 -7.17 -13.64
CA VAL A 314 16.06 -7.46 -13.69
C VAL A 314 16.75 -6.79 -12.51
N ARG A 315 17.50 -7.55 -11.71
CA ARG A 315 18.41 -7.00 -10.69
C ARG A 315 19.73 -6.67 -11.36
N VAL A 316 20.21 -5.44 -11.17
CA VAL A 316 21.45 -4.95 -11.79
C VAL A 316 22.50 -4.63 -10.73
N GLY A 317 23.72 -5.13 -10.93
CA GLY A 317 24.84 -4.81 -10.04
C GLY A 317 25.49 -3.45 -10.32
N ASN A 318 25.23 -2.88 -11.51
CA ASN A 318 25.75 -1.60 -11.97
C ASN A 318 24.63 -0.88 -12.76
N PRO A 319 24.51 0.47 -12.67
CA PRO A 319 23.56 1.23 -13.49
C PRO A 319 23.76 1.04 -15.00
N ARG A 320 24.96 0.65 -15.45
CA ARG A 320 25.23 0.27 -16.82
C ARG A 320 25.13 -1.24 -17.01
N PHE A 321 24.18 -1.67 -17.82
CA PHE A 321 23.92 -3.09 -18.13
C PHE A 321 23.70 -3.30 -19.63
N SER A 322 23.86 -4.54 -20.08
CA SER A 322 23.79 -4.89 -21.49
C SER A 322 22.47 -5.56 -21.85
N TRP A 323 22.05 -5.44 -23.10
CA TRP A 323 20.93 -6.17 -23.66
C TRP A 323 21.23 -6.57 -25.10
N LEU A 324 20.49 -7.57 -25.58
CA LEU A 324 20.62 -8.13 -26.90
C LEU A 324 19.25 -8.14 -27.57
N CYS A 325 19.20 -7.60 -28.78
CA CYS A 325 18.04 -7.58 -29.66
C CYS A 325 18.36 -8.43 -30.90
N PRO A 326 18.21 -9.77 -30.83
CA PRO A 326 18.72 -10.64 -31.88
C PRO A 326 17.94 -10.45 -33.17
N ASP A 327 18.65 -10.08 -34.23
CA ASP A 327 18.12 -9.88 -35.58
C ASP A 327 17.80 -11.23 -36.26
N GLY A 328 16.74 -11.90 -35.80
CA GLY A 328 16.29 -13.18 -36.34
C GLY A 328 17.35 -14.30 -36.24
N PRO A 329 17.18 -15.42 -36.98
CA PRO A 329 18.11 -16.56 -36.95
C PRO A 329 19.43 -16.29 -37.69
N ARG A 330 19.82 -15.03 -37.93
CA ARG A 330 21.10 -14.73 -38.56
C ARG A 330 22.22 -14.98 -37.55
N GLU A 331 22.79 -16.16 -37.63
CA GLU A 331 24.10 -16.49 -37.08
C GLU A 331 25.10 -15.37 -37.42
N GLY A 332 25.56 -14.61 -36.41
CA GLY A 332 26.70 -13.71 -36.57
C GLY A 332 26.62 -12.33 -35.92
N TYR A 333 25.45 -11.83 -35.53
CA TYR A 333 25.33 -10.52 -34.86
C TYR A 333 24.91 -10.69 -33.39
N ASN A 334 25.91 -10.91 -32.52
CA ASN A 334 25.79 -10.93 -31.06
C ASN A 334 26.17 -9.57 -30.45
N ASP A 335 25.96 -8.47 -31.17
CA ASP A 335 26.33 -7.15 -30.66
C ASP A 335 25.35 -6.79 -29.54
N ARG A 336 25.89 -6.81 -28.31
CA ARG A 336 25.19 -6.36 -27.13
C ARG A 336 25.17 -4.84 -27.13
N ASP A 337 23.98 -4.29 -27.03
CA ASP A 337 23.78 -2.87 -26.74
C ASP A 337 23.85 -2.63 -25.23
N TRP A 338 23.98 -1.36 -24.85
CA TRP A 338 24.16 -0.95 -23.46
C TRP A 338 23.24 0.21 -23.12
N THR A 339 22.60 0.11 -21.97
CA THR A 339 21.82 1.20 -21.35
C THR A 339 22.51 1.63 -20.06
N THR A 340 22.43 2.92 -19.74
CA THR A 340 22.91 3.45 -18.46
C THR A 340 21.73 4.08 -17.70
N ALA A 341 21.30 3.44 -16.62
CA ALA A 341 20.26 3.91 -15.73
C ALA A 341 20.76 5.03 -14.78
N PRO A 342 19.84 5.76 -14.11
CA PRO A 342 20.21 6.72 -13.07
C PRO A 342 21.08 6.11 -11.97
N GLU A 343 21.93 6.94 -11.36
CA GLU A 343 22.83 6.53 -10.29
C GLU A 343 22.07 5.87 -9.11
N GLY A 344 22.63 4.78 -8.59
CA GLY A 344 22.03 4.02 -7.49
C GLY A 344 20.98 3.00 -7.90
N THR A 345 20.67 2.86 -9.21
CA THR A 345 19.81 1.80 -9.73
C THR A 345 20.43 0.43 -9.45
N ASN A 346 19.67 -0.44 -8.78
CA ASN A 346 20.00 -1.85 -8.57
C ASN A 346 18.86 -2.80 -8.98
N PHE A 347 17.74 -2.25 -9.42
CA PHE A 347 16.58 -2.99 -9.90
C PHE A 347 15.91 -2.25 -11.05
N VAL A 348 15.59 -2.98 -12.12
CA VAL A 348 14.97 -2.43 -13.33
C VAL A 348 13.74 -3.24 -13.68
N ILE A 349 12.66 -2.54 -14.02
CA ILE A 349 11.51 -3.13 -14.70
C ILE A 349 11.59 -2.69 -16.16
N VAL A 350 11.70 -3.67 -17.05
CA VAL A 350 11.77 -3.44 -18.49
C VAL A 350 10.39 -3.71 -19.08
N LYS A 351 9.88 -2.76 -19.86
CA LYS A 351 8.61 -2.89 -20.58
C LYS A 351 8.87 -2.80 -22.07
N ARG A 352 8.43 -3.83 -22.80
CA ARG A 352 8.49 -3.85 -24.25
C ARG A 352 7.22 -3.28 -24.82
N ALA A 353 7.36 -2.35 -25.77
CA ALA A 353 6.23 -1.90 -26.56
C ALA A 353 5.58 -3.09 -27.31
N PRO A 354 4.29 -2.98 -27.69
CA PRO A 354 3.65 -3.96 -28.57
C PRO A 354 4.39 -4.09 -29.91
N ALA A 355 4.06 -5.15 -30.64
CA ALA A 355 4.63 -5.44 -31.95
C ALA A 355 4.55 -4.21 -32.88
N GLY A 356 5.66 -3.90 -33.56
CA GLY A 356 5.76 -2.82 -34.55
C GLY A 356 6.24 -1.46 -34.01
N SER A 357 6.12 -1.16 -32.71
CA SER A 357 6.61 0.11 -32.14
C SER A 357 8.11 0.09 -31.88
N GLY A 358 8.65 -1.06 -31.47
CA GLY A 358 10.08 -1.25 -31.18
C GLY A 358 10.57 -0.64 -29.87
N GLY A 359 9.76 0.15 -29.15
CA GLY A 359 10.18 0.81 -27.91
C GLY A 359 10.55 -0.15 -26.76
N ILE A 360 11.54 0.25 -25.98
CA ILE A 360 11.88 -0.30 -24.67
C ILE A 360 11.80 0.84 -23.66
N ASP A 361 11.04 0.63 -22.59
CA ASP A 361 11.03 1.50 -21.43
C ASP A 361 11.73 0.79 -20.27
N TRP A 362 12.73 1.44 -19.67
CA TRP A 362 13.42 0.96 -18.47
C TRP A 362 12.98 1.81 -17.28
N TYR A 363 12.24 1.22 -16.36
CA TYR A 363 11.87 1.86 -15.12
C TYR A 363 12.89 1.48 -14.04
N CYS A 364 13.60 2.49 -13.54
CA CYS A 364 14.79 2.31 -12.72
C CYS A 364 14.45 2.52 -11.25
N PHE A 365 14.86 1.58 -10.40
CA PHE A 365 14.56 1.57 -8.98
C PHE A 365 15.82 1.31 -8.14
N LYS A 366 15.78 1.82 -6.91
CA LYS A 366 16.67 1.44 -5.82
C LYS A 366 15.90 0.56 -4.83
N GLU A 367 16.20 -0.72 -4.82
CA GLU A 367 15.84 -1.67 -3.75
C GLU A 367 16.67 -1.34 -2.49
N GLN A 368 15.98 -1.14 -1.38
CA GLN A 368 16.55 -0.87 -0.06
C GLN A 368 16.01 -1.89 0.94
N SER A 369 16.87 -2.37 1.84
CA SER A 369 16.42 -3.06 3.05
C SER A 369 15.78 -2.04 3.99
N ARG A 370 14.59 -2.34 4.48
CA ARG A 370 14.00 -1.60 5.59
C ARG A 370 14.67 -1.95 6.91
#